data_AF-A0AAN7XE19-F1
#
_entry.id   AF-A0AAN7XE19-F1
#
_cell.length_a   1.000
_cell.length_b   1.000
_cell.length_c   1.000
_cell.angle_alpha   90.00
_cell.angle_beta   90.00
_cell.angle_gamma   90.00
#
_symmetry.space_group_name_H-M   'P 1'
#
loop_
_entity.id
_entity.type
_entity.pdbx_description
1 polymer ?
#
loop_
_entity_poly.entity_id
_entity_poly.type
_entity_poly.pdbx_seq_one_letter_code
_entity_poly.pdbx_strand_id
1 'polypeptide(L)'
;METTVEKLEAMFLKSEADLEYIEKRLKLDFLNKASANGCPTEENPAVMLENLRAIKAKHTALCSQVKEIAEAQKESMDSIRNNLSTAMELVQHFQQTTDVQVDPLTESEQESAELLDTFVGETPETPPAAAAFTPQQSQSCEYEELSDAMFETLPLSVRANIKLADLNTFYQQLQQHSGKDRSETPQ
;
A
#
# COMPACT_ATOMS: atom_id res chain seq x y z
N MET A 1 -58.94 20.37 -12.83
CA MET A 1 -57.61 20.88 -12.41
C MET A 1 -57.45 20.79 -10.90
N GLU A 2 -58.44 21.21 -10.12
CA GLU A 2 -58.43 21.11 -8.65
C GLU A 2 -58.30 19.65 -8.14
N THR A 3 -59.15 18.74 -8.62
CA THR A 3 -59.12 17.31 -8.25
C THR A 3 -57.80 16.59 -8.60
N THR A 4 -57.13 17.02 -9.67
CA THR A 4 -55.81 16.49 -10.05
C THR A 4 -54.70 17.01 -9.14
N VAL A 5 -54.84 18.23 -8.62
CA VAL A 5 -53.91 18.82 -7.66
C VAL A 5 -54.09 18.17 -6.29
N GLU A 6 -55.33 17.99 -5.83
CA GLU A 6 -55.64 17.27 -4.58
C GLU A 6 -55.10 15.83 -4.59
N LYS A 7 -55.24 15.13 -5.73
CA LYS A 7 -54.67 13.79 -5.90
C LYS A 7 -53.14 13.79 -5.81
N LEU A 8 -52.49 14.81 -6.38
CA LEU A 8 -51.03 14.93 -6.33
C LEU A 8 -50.55 15.28 -4.93
N GLU A 9 -51.23 16.17 -4.22
CA GLU A 9 -50.97 16.50 -2.82
C GLU A 9 -51.14 15.26 -1.93
N ALA A 10 -52.20 14.48 -2.12
CA ALA A 10 -52.39 13.22 -1.41
C ALA A 10 -51.28 12.20 -1.70
N MET A 11 -50.75 12.16 -2.93
CA MET A 11 -49.59 11.32 -3.26
C MET A 11 -48.34 11.79 -2.53
N PHE A 12 -48.07 13.09 -2.47
CA PHE A 12 -46.93 13.64 -1.73
C PHE A 12 -47.02 13.37 -0.24
N LEU A 13 -48.17 13.65 0.38
CA LEU A 13 -48.41 13.37 1.80
C LEU A 13 -48.24 11.88 2.12
N LYS A 14 -48.71 11.00 1.23
CA LYS A 14 -48.48 9.57 1.37
C LYS A 14 -47.01 9.21 1.25
N SER A 15 -46.30 9.73 0.25
CA SER A 15 -44.86 9.47 0.08
C SER A 15 -44.03 9.97 1.26
N GLU A 16 -44.39 11.12 1.85
CA GLU A 16 -43.76 11.65 3.05
C GLU A 16 -44.01 10.73 4.26
N ALA A 17 -45.25 10.31 4.48
CA ALA A 17 -45.59 9.37 5.55
C ALA A 17 -44.92 8.00 5.38
N ASP A 18 -44.82 7.49 4.15
CA ASP A 18 -44.14 6.23 3.83
C ASP A 18 -42.63 6.34 4.13
N LEU A 19 -41.98 7.47 3.79
CA LEU A 19 -40.58 7.71 4.09
C LEU A 19 -40.33 7.82 5.61
N GLU A 20 -41.20 8.53 6.33
CA GLU A 20 -41.12 8.65 7.78
C GLU A 20 -41.28 7.28 8.47
N TYR A 21 -42.19 6.44 7.98
CA TYR A 21 -42.36 5.07 8.48
C TYR A 21 -41.10 4.22 8.26
N ILE A 22 -40.51 4.29 7.06
CA ILE A 22 -39.25 3.58 6.75
C ILE A 22 -38.14 4.04 7.69
N GLU A 23 -37.98 5.35 7.88
CA GLU A 23 -36.96 5.91 8.78
C GLU A 23 -37.15 5.42 10.23
N LYS A 24 -38.38 5.48 10.76
CA LYS A 24 -38.69 5.00 12.11
C LYS A 24 -38.41 3.51 12.26
N ARG A 25 -38.76 2.70 11.26
CA ARG A 25 -38.50 1.25 11.28
C ARG A 25 -37.01 0.95 11.26
N LEU A 26 -36.24 1.63 10.41
CA LEU A 26 -34.78 1.48 10.35
C LEU A 26 -34.13 1.88 11.68
N LYS A 27 -34.53 3.02 12.28
CA LYS A 27 -34.02 3.46 13.58
C LYS A 27 -34.27 2.42 14.68
N LEU A 28 -35.47 1.84 14.72
CA LEU A 28 -35.81 0.79 15.66
C LEU A 28 -34.95 -0.47 15.44
N ASP A 29 -34.77 -0.88 14.19
CA ASP A 29 -33.92 -2.02 13.84
C ASP A 29 -32.46 -1.81 14.26
N PHE A 30 -31.91 -0.60 14.08
CA PHE A 30 -30.56 -0.25 14.54
C PHE A 30 -30.44 -0.31 16.08
N LEU A 31 -31.39 0.26 16.82
CA LEU A 31 -31.38 0.23 18.29
C LEU A 31 -31.48 -1.21 18.83
N ASN A 32 -32.36 -2.03 18.25
CA ASN A 32 -32.53 -3.43 18.64
C ASN A 32 -31.26 -4.24 18.37
N LYS A 33 -30.59 -4.02 17.23
CA LYS A 33 -29.33 -4.70 16.89
C LYS A 33 -28.17 -4.24 17.78
N ALA A 34 -28.06 -2.95 18.06
CA ALA A 34 -27.02 -2.39 18.93
C ALA A 34 -27.15 -2.86 20.39
N SER A 35 -28.37 -3.13 20.85
CA SER A 35 -28.63 -3.68 22.19
C SER A 35 -28.40 -5.19 22.30
N ALA A 36 -28.50 -5.94 21.19
CA ALA A 36 -28.33 -7.39 21.17
C ALA A 36 -26.86 -7.81 20.99
N ASN A 37 -26.13 -7.07 20.15
CA ASN A 37 -24.69 -7.23 19.96
C ASN A 37 -24.05 -5.95 20.48
N GLY A 38 -23.59 -5.95 21.74
CA GLY A 38 -23.01 -4.76 22.37
C GLY A 38 -22.07 -4.04 21.40
N CYS A 39 -22.44 -2.83 21.00
CA CYS A 39 -21.79 -2.12 19.91
C CYS A 39 -20.30 -1.93 20.23
N PRO A 40 -19.37 -2.54 19.47
CA PRO A 40 -17.98 -2.19 19.58
C PRO A 40 -17.82 -0.79 18.99
N THR A 41 -17.44 0.17 19.83
CA THR A 41 -17.17 1.57 19.48
C THR A 41 -16.20 1.74 18.30
N GLU A 42 -15.50 0.66 17.93
CA GLU A 42 -14.52 0.54 16.85
C GLU A 42 -15.12 0.49 15.43
N GLU A 43 -16.41 0.18 15.28
CA GLU A 43 -17.07 0.05 13.96
C GLU A 43 -17.66 1.35 13.39
N ASN A 44 -17.50 2.50 14.05
CA ASN A 44 -18.04 3.75 13.54
C ASN A 44 -17.27 4.20 12.27
N PRO A 45 -17.90 4.20 11.07
CA PRO A 45 -17.20 4.51 9.84
C PRO A 45 -16.64 5.94 9.80
N ALA A 46 -17.27 6.90 10.50
CA ALA A 46 -16.75 8.26 10.58
C ALA A 46 -15.44 8.34 11.37
N VAL A 47 -15.34 7.59 12.48
CA VAL A 47 -14.13 7.50 13.30
C VAL A 47 -13.04 6.73 12.56
N MET A 48 -13.40 5.62 11.89
CA MET A 48 -12.47 4.85 11.07
C MET A 48 -11.86 5.68 9.94
N LEU A 49 -12.65 6.52 9.27
CA LEU A 49 -12.16 7.41 8.21
C LEU A 49 -11.19 8.47 8.75
N GLU A 50 -11.44 9.02 9.93
CA GLU A 50 -10.52 9.96 10.57
C GLU A 50 -9.21 9.27 10.98
N ASN A 51 -9.29 8.08 11.58
CA ASN A 51 -8.11 7.27 11.91
C ASN A 51 -7.29 6.93 10.66
N LEU A 52 -7.96 6.54 9.57
CA LEU A 52 -7.29 6.24 8.30
C LEU A 52 -6.57 7.47 7.73
N ARG A 53 -7.20 8.65 7.81
CA ARG A 53 -6.56 9.92 7.41
C ARG A 53 -5.32 10.20 8.26
N ALA A 54 -5.41 10.04 9.57
CA ALA A 54 -4.29 10.23 10.49
C ALA A 54 -3.14 9.25 10.23
N ILE A 55 -3.45 7.97 9.98
CA ILE A 55 -2.46 6.95 9.63
C ILE A 55 -1.77 7.30 8.32
N LYS A 56 -2.53 7.67 7.29
CA LYS A 56 -1.97 8.08 5.99
C LYS A 56 -1.03 9.28 6.13
N ALA A 57 -1.41 10.28 6.93
CA ALA A 57 -0.57 11.45 7.20
C ALA A 57 0.74 11.06 7.90
N LYS A 58 0.69 10.21 8.93
CA LYS A 58 1.87 9.70 9.64
C LYS A 58 2.79 8.90 8.72
N HIS A 59 2.22 8.04 7.88
CA HIS A 59 2.98 7.27 6.90
C HIS A 59 3.72 8.20 5.92
N THR A 60 3.02 9.17 5.33
CA THR A 60 3.64 10.15 4.42
C THR A 60 4.76 10.93 5.09
N ALA A 61 4.56 11.36 6.34
CA ALA A 61 5.60 12.06 7.11
C ALA A 61 6.82 11.15 7.36
N LEU A 62 6.59 9.89 7.75
CA LEU A 62 7.66 8.93 7.98
C LEU A 62 8.45 8.63 6.70
N CYS A 63 7.79 8.42 5.57
CA CYS A 63 8.46 8.23 4.27
C CYS A 63 9.35 9.43 3.92
N SER A 64 8.87 10.66 4.17
CA SER A 64 9.67 11.87 3.95
C SER A 64 10.90 11.91 4.85
N GLN A 65 10.74 11.57 6.14
CA GLN A 65 11.86 11.54 7.08
C GLN A 65 12.90 10.47 6.73
N VAL A 66 12.46 9.27 6.36
CA VAL A 66 13.38 8.20 5.92
C VAL A 66 14.16 8.62 4.70
N LYS A 67 13.50 9.27 3.72
CA LYS A 67 14.16 9.81 2.54
C LYS A 67 15.21 10.87 2.89
N GLU A 68 14.87 11.82 3.75
CA GLU A 68 15.79 12.87 4.20
C GLU A 68 17.01 12.28 4.95
N ILE A 69 16.77 11.29 5.81
CA ILE A 69 17.84 10.58 6.52
C ILE A 69 18.75 9.83 5.53
N ALA A 70 18.18 9.15 4.53
CA ALA A 70 18.95 8.44 3.52
C ALA A 70 19.81 9.40 2.68
N GLU A 71 19.26 10.56 2.31
CA GLU A 71 20.01 11.61 1.61
C GLU A 71 21.15 12.17 2.48
N ALA A 72 20.88 12.46 3.76
CA ALA A 72 21.90 12.95 4.70
C ALA A 72 22.99 11.90 5.00
N GLN A 73 22.62 10.63 5.13
CA GLN A 73 23.57 9.52 5.30
C GLN A 73 24.47 9.38 4.07
N LYS A 74 23.89 9.47 2.87
CA LYS A 74 24.66 9.45 1.62
C LYS A 74 25.64 10.62 1.56
N GLU A 75 25.17 11.85 1.81
CA GLU A 75 26.04 13.04 1.80
C GLU A 75 27.17 12.93 2.83
N SER A 76 26.87 12.44 4.03
CA SER A 76 27.86 12.20 5.07
C SER A 76 28.91 11.18 4.63
N MET A 77 28.50 10.06 4.03
CA MET A 77 29.40 9.03 3.53
C MET A 77 30.27 9.54 2.38
N ASP A 78 29.70 10.29 1.45
CA ASP A 78 30.43 10.91 0.34
C ASP A 78 31.47 11.92 0.86
N SER A 79 31.12 12.70 1.90
CA SER A 79 32.04 13.61 2.58
C SER A 79 33.20 12.87 3.26
N ILE A 80 32.92 11.78 3.98
CA ILE A 80 33.95 10.95 4.61
C ILE A 80 34.91 10.38 3.54
N ARG A 81 34.36 9.84 2.46
CA ARG A 81 35.15 9.30 1.33
C ARG A 81 36.07 10.36 0.76
N ASN A 82 35.54 11.54 0.42
CA ASN A 82 36.32 12.62 -0.16
C ASN A 82 37.44 13.11 0.77
N ASN A 83 37.16 13.23 2.07
CA ASN A 83 38.16 13.62 3.06
C ASN A 83 39.27 12.57 3.20
N LEU A 84 38.91 11.29 3.25
CA LEU A 84 39.89 10.19 3.30
C LEU A 84 40.76 10.13 2.04
N SER A 85 40.17 10.26 0.85
CA SER A 85 40.93 10.34 -0.41
C SER A 85 41.91 11.51 -0.41
N THR A 86 41.45 12.70 0.00
CA THR A 86 42.31 13.90 0.10
C THR A 86 43.47 13.68 1.09
N ALA A 87 43.21 13.07 2.25
CA ALA A 87 44.25 12.77 3.23
C ALA A 87 45.27 11.76 2.68
N MET A 88 44.80 10.74 1.95
CA MET A 88 45.66 9.73 1.33
C MET A 88 46.56 10.34 0.24
N GLU A 89 46.01 11.22 -0.60
CA GLU A 89 46.79 11.98 -1.59
C GLU A 89 47.88 12.85 -0.93
N LEU A 90 47.54 13.54 0.17
CA LEU A 90 48.49 14.37 0.89
C LEU A 90 49.62 13.53 1.53
N VAL A 91 49.28 12.39 2.12
CA VAL A 91 50.27 11.44 2.68
C VAL A 91 51.19 10.93 1.56
N GLN A 92 50.65 10.56 0.40
CA GLN A 92 51.44 10.12 -0.75
C GLN A 92 52.39 11.22 -1.24
N HIS A 93 51.95 12.48 -1.28
CA HIS A 93 52.80 13.61 -1.65
C HIS A 93 53.96 13.80 -0.66
N PHE A 94 53.73 13.64 0.64
CA PHE A 94 54.79 13.71 1.65
C PHE A 94 55.80 12.55 1.54
N GLN A 95 55.34 11.34 1.24
CA GLN A 95 56.21 10.18 0.99
C GLN A 95 57.07 10.35 -0.27
N GLN A 96 56.60 11.08 -1.28
CA GLN A 96 57.41 11.36 -2.47
C GLN A 96 58.47 12.43 -2.22
N THR A 97 58.21 13.37 -1.31
CA THR A 97 59.10 14.50 -1.01
C THR A 97 60.08 14.23 0.13
N THR A 98 59.75 13.28 1.01
CA THR A 98 60.60 12.82 2.11
C THR A 98 60.89 11.34 1.86
N ASP A 99 62.15 10.90 1.91
CA ASP A 99 62.58 9.50 1.67
C ASP A 99 62.15 8.55 2.82
N VAL A 100 60.87 8.60 3.19
CA VAL A 100 60.21 7.83 4.24
C VAL A 100 59.23 6.90 3.53
N GLN A 101 59.58 5.62 3.52
CA GLN A 101 58.74 4.55 2.97
C GLN A 101 57.74 4.12 4.04
N VAL A 102 56.44 4.25 3.74
CA VAL A 102 55.36 3.71 4.58
C VAL A 102 54.93 2.39 3.97
N ASP A 103 54.68 1.40 4.82
CA ASP A 103 54.19 0.09 4.41
C ASP A 103 52.83 0.20 3.68
N PRO A 104 52.55 -0.66 2.69
CA PRO A 104 51.26 -0.70 2.01
C PRO A 104 50.12 -1.03 2.98
N LEU A 105 48.89 -0.66 2.58
CA LEU A 105 47.68 -0.94 3.37
C LEU A 105 47.61 -2.42 3.74
N THR A 106 47.27 -2.66 5.00
CA THR A 106 46.95 -3.99 5.53
C THR A 106 45.61 -4.48 4.98
N GLU A 107 45.41 -5.80 4.94
CA GLU A 107 44.17 -6.42 4.44
C GLU A 107 42.91 -5.83 5.14
N SER A 108 42.99 -5.60 6.45
CA SER A 108 41.90 -4.99 7.22
C SER A 108 41.56 -3.55 6.81
N GLU A 109 42.55 -2.76 6.39
CA GLU A 109 42.34 -1.40 5.90
C GLU A 109 41.73 -1.40 4.50
N GLN A 110 42.14 -2.36 3.66
CA GLN A 110 41.58 -2.58 2.33
C GLN A 110 40.10 -2.96 2.41
N GLU A 111 39.75 -3.91 3.29
CA GLU A 111 38.36 -4.31 3.55
C GLU A 111 37.51 -3.14 4.08
N SER A 112 38.09 -2.30 4.95
CA SER A 112 37.41 -1.12 5.48
C SER A 112 37.09 -0.09 4.38
N ALA A 113 37.99 0.08 3.41
CA ALA A 113 37.77 0.97 2.25
C ALA A 113 36.66 0.44 1.33
N GLU A 114 36.63 -0.87 1.08
CA GLU A 114 35.56 -1.52 0.28
C GLU A 114 34.19 -1.42 0.97
N LEU A 115 34.15 -1.51 2.30
CA LEU A 115 32.92 -1.37 3.08
C LEU A 115 32.35 0.06 2.96
N LEU A 116 33.22 1.08 2.93
CA LEU A 116 32.82 2.47 2.70
C LEU A 116 32.25 2.67 1.29
N ASP A 117 32.75 1.98 0.27
CA ASP A 117 32.19 1.98 -1.10
C ASP A 117 30.84 1.25 -1.20
N THR A 118 30.64 0.18 -0.41
CA THR A 118 29.45 -0.69 -0.53
C THR A 118 28.21 -0.16 0.20
N PHE A 119 28.37 0.59 1.29
CA PHE A 119 27.25 1.00 2.18
C PHE A 119 26.21 1.96 1.53
N VAL A 120 26.40 2.39 0.29
CA VAL A 120 25.52 3.35 -0.41
C VAL A 120 24.22 2.72 -0.94
N GLY A 121 24.06 1.39 -0.92
CA GLY A 121 22.98 0.69 -1.64
C GLY A 121 21.80 0.14 -0.82
N GLU A 122 21.96 -0.18 0.46
CA GLU A 122 20.98 -0.99 1.19
C GLU A 122 20.21 -0.18 2.24
N THR A 123 19.40 0.76 1.78
CA THR A 123 18.15 1.03 2.52
C THR A 123 17.09 0.17 1.85
N PRO A 124 16.44 -0.78 2.55
CA PRO A 124 15.38 -1.57 1.93
C PRO A 124 14.32 -0.58 1.46
N GLU A 125 14.17 -0.46 0.14
CA GLU A 125 12.98 0.12 -0.44
C GLU A 125 11.80 -0.60 0.19
N THR A 126 11.11 0.11 1.09
CA THR A 126 9.81 -0.33 1.56
C THR A 126 8.94 -0.36 0.30
N PRO A 127 8.35 -1.51 -0.06
CA PRO A 127 7.56 -1.60 -1.28
C PRO A 127 6.50 -0.51 -1.26
N PRO A 128 6.26 0.19 -2.38
CA PRO A 128 5.29 1.26 -2.42
C PRO A 128 3.91 0.64 -2.17
N ALA A 129 3.38 0.88 -0.97
CA ALA A 129 1.97 0.67 -0.63
C ALA A 129 1.09 1.73 -1.34
N ALA A 130 1.27 1.87 -2.65
CA ALA A 130 0.46 2.68 -3.57
C ALA A 130 0.82 2.38 -5.03
N ALA A 131 1.21 1.15 -5.38
CA ALA A 131 1.02 0.70 -6.76
C ALA A 131 -0.44 0.27 -6.88
N ALA A 132 -1.26 1.15 -7.45
CA ALA A 132 -2.46 0.71 -8.14
C ALA A 132 -2.08 -0.50 -8.99
N PHE A 133 -2.88 -1.57 -8.90
CA PHE A 133 -2.76 -2.72 -9.78
C PHE A 133 -2.89 -2.25 -11.24
N THR A 134 -1.78 -1.88 -11.86
CA THR A 134 -1.61 -1.92 -13.30
C THR A 134 -1.25 -3.37 -13.63
N PRO A 135 -2.11 -4.15 -14.29
CA PRO A 135 -1.72 -5.47 -14.76
C PRO A 135 -0.75 -5.23 -15.92
N GLN A 136 0.54 -5.28 -15.63
CA GLN A 136 1.58 -5.44 -16.64
C GLN A 136 1.52 -6.89 -17.11
N GLN A 137 0.58 -7.16 -18.01
CA GLN A 137 0.40 -8.44 -18.65
C GLN A 137 1.49 -8.61 -19.71
N SER A 138 2.49 -9.45 -19.44
CA SER A 138 3.35 -10.01 -20.48
C SER A 138 3.81 -11.41 -20.09
N GLN A 139 3.11 -12.37 -20.70
CA GLN A 139 3.66 -13.63 -21.23
C GLN A 139 4.02 -14.74 -20.24
N SER A 140 2.98 -15.32 -19.63
CA SER A 140 2.58 -16.75 -19.71
C SER A 140 1.69 -17.02 -18.50
N CYS A 141 0.38 -16.76 -18.64
CA CYS A 141 -0.57 -16.84 -17.52
C CYS A 141 -0.84 -18.29 -17.13
N GLU A 142 0.02 -18.86 -16.30
CA GLU A 142 -0.38 -19.95 -15.41
C GLU A 142 -1.22 -19.33 -14.29
N TYR A 143 -2.43 -19.85 -14.10
CA TYR A 143 -3.32 -19.41 -13.03
C TYR A 143 -2.76 -19.91 -11.70
N GLU A 144 -2.44 -18.99 -10.79
CA GLU A 144 -2.08 -19.32 -9.41
C GLU A 144 -3.34 -19.25 -8.54
N GLU A 145 -3.65 -20.36 -7.89
CA GLU A 145 -4.86 -20.49 -7.08
C GLU A 145 -4.75 -19.64 -5.81
N LEU A 146 -5.83 -18.92 -5.44
CA LEU A 146 -5.83 -18.14 -4.21
C LEU A 146 -5.72 -19.10 -3.01
N SER A 147 -4.72 -18.86 -2.16
CA SER A 147 -4.51 -19.63 -0.93
C SER A 147 -5.51 -19.22 0.16
N ASP A 148 -5.82 -20.16 1.07
CA ASP A 148 -6.64 -19.88 2.25
C ASP A 148 -6.11 -18.70 3.06
N ALA A 149 -4.78 -18.56 3.18
CA ALA A 149 -4.16 -17.46 3.90
C ALA A 149 -4.48 -16.08 3.27
N MET A 150 -4.50 -15.99 1.93
CA MET A 150 -4.87 -14.77 1.21
C MET A 150 -6.37 -14.51 1.24
N PHE A 151 -7.19 -15.56 1.33
CA PHE A 151 -8.64 -15.42 1.47
C PHE A 151 -9.03 -14.96 2.88
N GLU A 152 -8.27 -15.40 3.89
CA GLU A 152 -8.49 -15.08 5.29
C GLU A 152 -8.07 -13.65 5.67
N THR A 153 -7.19 -13.01 4.88
CA THR A 153 -6.85 -11.59 5.06
C THR A 153 -7.97 -10.63 4.62
N LEU A 154 -8.93 -11.11 3.83
CA LEU A 154 -10.08 -10.29 3.42
C LEU A 154 -11.12 -10.19 4.56
N PRO A 155 -11.65 -8.99 4.84
CA PRO A 155 -12.71 -8.80 5.83
C PRO A 155 -13.95 -9.67 5.52
N LEU A 156 -14.61 -10.17 6.58
CA LEU A 156 -15.82 -11.01 6.45
C LEU A 156 -16.95 -10.33 5.66
N SER A 157 -17.02 -8.99 5.66
CA SER A 157 -17.97 -8.23 4.86
C SER A 157 -17.74 -8.35 3.35
N VAL A 158 -16.49 -8.57 2.92
CA VAL A 158 -16.10 -8.79 1.52
C VAL A 158 -16.19 -10.27 1.17
N ARG A 159 -15.80 -11.16 2.10
CA ARG A 159 -15.86 -12.61 1.93
C ARG A 159 -17.32 -13.12 1.87
N ALA A 160 -18.22 -12.47 2.61
CA ALA A 160 -19.61 -12.85 2.75
C ALA A 160 -19.77 -14.37 2.98
N ASN A 161 -20.63 -15.05 2.20
CA ASN A 161 -20.81 -16.51 2.23
C ASN A 161 -20.12 -17.21 1.05
N ILE A 162 -19.16 -16.56 0.40
CA ILE A 162 -18.47 -17.11 -0.77
C ILE A 162 -17.44 -18.14 -0.29
N LYS A 163 -17.37 -19.29 -0.95
CA LYS A 163 -16.34 -20.30 -0.68
C LYS A 163 -15.12 -20.03 -1.55
N LEU A 164 -13.92 -20.24 -1.00
CA LEU A 164 -12.67 -20.09 -1.73
C LEU A 164 -12.65 -20.90 -3.03
N ALA A 165 -13.14 -22.15 -2.98
CA ALA A 165 -13.24 -23.02 -4.16
C ALA A 165 -14.12 -22.44 -5.27
N ASP A 166 -15.25 -21.81 -4.92
CA ASP A 166 -16.16 -21.19 -5.89
C ASP A 166 -15.51 -19.94 -6.52
N LEU A 167 -14.78 -19.16 -5.72
CA LEU A 167 -14.06 -17.98 -6.18
C LEU A 167 -12.91 -18.34 -7.13
N ASN A 168 -12.11 -19.34 -6.77
CA ASN A 168 -11.02 -19.83 -7.60
C ASN A 168 -11.53 -20.39 -8.93
N THR A 169 -12.63 -21.15 -8.89
CA THR A 169 -13.30 -21.66 -10.09
C THR A 169 -13.77 -20.51 -10.99
N PHE A 170 -14.34 -19.46 -10.41
CA PHE A 170 -14.80 -18.29 -11.15
C PHE A 170 -13.64 -17.55 -11.85
N TYR A 171 -12.53 -17.29 -11.14
CA TYR A 171 -11.36 -16.65 -11.74
C TYR A 171 -10.73 -17.49 -12.85
N GLN A 172 -10.68 -18.82 -12.66
CA GLN A 172 -10.21 -19.73 -13.68
C GLN A 172 -11.08 -19.69 -14.95
N GLN A 173 -12.40 -19.65 -14.79
CA GLN A 173 -13.35 -19.51 -15.92
C GLN A 173 -13.20 -18.18 -16.65
N LEU A 174 -13.01 -17.08 -15.91
CA LEU A 174 -12.81 -15.74 -16.47
C LEU A 174 -11.51 -15.68 -17.32
N GLN A 175 -10.44 -16.31 -16.84
CA GLN A 175 -9.17 -16.42 -17.56
C GLN A 175 -9.31 -17.26 -18.83
N GLN A 176 -10.07 -18.37 -18.77
CA GLN A 176 -10.32 -19.21 -19.95
C GLN A 176 -11.14 -18.49 -21.02
N HIS A 177 -12.15 -17.69 -20.63
CA HIS A 177 -12.97 -16.93 -21.58
C HIS A 177 -12.18 -15.79 -22.24
N SER A 178 -11.40 -15.04 -21.45
CA SER A 178 -10.55 -13.96 -21.97
C SER A 178 -9.41 -14.45 -22.86
N GLY A 179 -8.91 -15.68 -22.64
CA GLY A 179 -7.99 -16.36 -23.56
C GLY A 179 -8.66 -16.82 -24.85
N LYS A 180 -9.92 -17.26 -24.78
CA LYS A 180 -10.70 -17.75 -25.93
C LYS A 180 -11.12 -16.62 -26.87
N ASP A 181 -11.53 -15.47 -26.34
CA ASP A 181 -11.91 -14.28 -27.13
C ASP A 181 -10.73 -13.71 -27.93
N ARG A 182 -9.47 -13.96 -27.51
CA ARG A 182 -8.26 -13.58 -28.27
C ARG A 182 -7.91 -14.54 -29.40
N SER A 183 -8.54 -15.71 -29.45
CA SER A 183 -8.30 -16.74 -30.49
C SER A 183 -9.38 -16.78 -31.58
N GLU A 184 -10.50 -16.08 -31.40
CA GLU A 184 -11.59 -15.98 -32.37
C GLU A 184 -11.68 -14.56 -32.96
N THR A 185 -10.63 -14.12 -33.66
CA THR A 185 -10.78 -13.07 -34.69
C THR A 185 -11.24 -13.74 -36.00
N PRO A 186 -12.43 -13.43 -36.54
CA PRO A 186 -12.86 -13.97 -37.83
C PRO A 186 -12.03 -13.37 -38.96
N GLN A 187 -11.58 -14.24 -39.87
CA GLN A 187 -10.91 -13.90 -41.12
C GLN A 187 -11.93 -13.46 -42.18
#